data_AF-A0A1G9WFT8-F1
#
_entry.id   AF-A0A1G9WFT8-F1
#
_cell.length_a   1.000
_cell.length_b   1.000
_cell.length_c   1.000
_cell.angle_alpha   90.00
_cell.angle_beta   90.00
_cell.angle_gamma   90.00
#
_symmetry.space_group_name_H-M   'P 1'
#
loop_
_entity.id
_entity.type
_entity.pdbx_description
1 polymer ?
#
loop_
_entity_poly.entity_id
_entity_poly.type
_entity_poly.pdbx_seq_one_letter_code
_entity_poly.pdbx_strand_id
1 'polypeptide(L)' 'MKIYVILSFDGEGMENVYVGTDEEKALSLKPTDFENCGALFVEIWEDGEKTDDYRLE' A
#
# COMPACT_ATOMS: atom_id res chain seq x y z
N MET A 1 2.63 15.48 7.66
CA MET A 1 1.88 14.32 8.23
C MET A 1 1.91 13.21 7.20
N LYS A 2 2.31 11.97 7.58
CA LYS A 2 2.45 10.87 6.62
C LYS A 2 1.15 10.11 6.38
N ILE A 3 0.89 9.75 5.14
CA ILE A 3 -0.19 8.86 4.70
C ILE A 3 0.43 7.68 3.96
N TYR A 4 0.03 6.48 4.34
CA TYR A 4 0.41 5.22 3.71
C TYR A 4 -0.77 4.74 2.88
N VAL A 5 -0.55 4.60 1.57
CA VAL A 5 -1.50 4.03 0.62
C VAL A 5 -1.00 2.66 0.23
N ILE A 6 -1.74 1.60 0.56
CA ILE A 6 -1.42 0.24 0.12
C ILE A 6 -2.25 -0.10 -1.10
N LEU A 7 -1.55 -0.51 -2.15
CA LEU A 7 -2.09 -0.89 -3.44
C LEU A 7 -1.98 -2.42 -3.58
N SER A 8 -3.09 -3.07 -3.89
CA SER A 8 -3.12 -4.46 -4.34
C SER A 8 -2.96 -4.51 -5.85
N PHE A 9 -2.05 -5.36 -6.31
CA PHE A 9 -1.84 -5.68 -7.71
C PHE A 9 -2.29 -7.11 -7.99
N ASP A 10 -3.26 -7.28 -8.89
CA ASP A 10 -3.80 -8.59 -9.28
C ASP A 10 -3.16 -9.16 -10.57
N GLY A 11 -2.29 -8.39 -11.24
CA GLY A 11 -1.71 -8.75 -12.53
C GLY A 11 -2.25 -7.92 -13.70
N GLU A 12 -3.42 -7.30 -13.54
CA GLU A 12 -4.08 -6.46 -14.55
C GLU A 12 -4.20 -5.00 -14.10
N GLY A 13 -4.44 -4.76 -12.81
CA GLY A 13 -4.71 -3.45 -12.23
C GLY A 13 -4.18 -3.27 -10.82
N MET A 14 -4.26 -2.02 -10.35
CA MET A 14 -3.91 -1.61 -9.00
C MET A 14 -5.17 -1.09 -8.28
N GLU A 15 -5.43 -1.56 -7.07
CA GLU A 15 -6.54 -1.10 -6.23
C GLU A 15 -6.07 -0.68 -4.84
N ASN A 16 -6.60 0.42 -4.32
CA ASN A 16 -6.30 0.86 -2.94
C ASN A 16 -6.99 -0.07 -1.95
N VAL A 17 -6.20 -0.81 -1.16
CA VAL A 17 -6.71 -1.70 -0.10
C VAL A 17 -6.56 -1.12 1.30
N TYR A 18 -5.70 -0.10 1.46
CA TYR A 18 -5.59 0.67 2.70
C TYR A 18 -5.14 2.10 2.41
N VAL A 19 -5.72 3.06 3.14
CA VAL A 19 -5.27 4.45 3.17
C VAL A 19 -5.35 4.91 4.62
N GLY A 20 -4.23 5.31 5.21
CA GLY A 20 -4.22 5.75 6.60
C GLY A 20 -2.88 6.24 7.09
N THR A 21 -2.82 6.64 8.35
CA THR A 21 -1.61 7.19 8.99
C THR A 21 -0.91 6.19 9.91
N ASP A 22 -1.48 4.99 10.10
CA ASP A 22 -0.89 3.92 10.91
C ASP A 22 0.10 3.12 10.07
N GLU A 23 1.39 3.36 10.31
CA GLU A 23 2.52 2.73 9.63
C GLU A 23 2.63 1.23 9.96
N GLU A 24 2.50 0.86 11.23
CA GLU A 24 2.64 -0.54 11.66
C GLU A 24 1.57 -1.42 11.01
N LYS A 25 0.33 -0.90 10.94
CA LYS A 25 -0.73 -1.57 10.21
C LYS A 25 -0.44 -1.63 8.71
N ALA A 26 -0.05 -0.51 8.09
CA ALA A 26 0.22 -0.46 6.64
C ALA A 26 1.30 -1.48 6.22
N LEU A 27 2.40 -1.54 6.97
CA LEU A 27 3.56 -2.38 6.66
C LEU A 27 3.41 -3.83 7.13
N SER A 28 2.37 -4.17 7.90
CA SER A 28 2.08 -5.56 8.28
C SER A 28 1.14 -6.29 7.32
N LEU A 29 0.53 -5.57 6.37
CA LEU A 29 -0.36 -6.15 5.36
C LEU A 29 0.43 -7.03 4.39
N LYS A 30 -0.20 -8.15 3.99
CA LYS A 30 0.38 -9.14 3.08
C LYS A 30 -0.55 -9.37 1.89
N PRO A 31 -0.01 -9.77 0.73
CA PRO A 31 -0.85 -10.13 -0.42
C PRO A 31 -1.91 -11.18 -0.07
N THR A 32 -1.61 -12.12 0.83
CA THR A 32 -2.54 -13.17 1.28
C THR A 32 -3.74 -12.67 2.10
N ASP A 33 -3.74 -11.40 2.50
CA ASP A 33 -4.86 -10.79 3.24
C ASP A 33 -5.99 -10.33 2.29
N PHE A 34 -5.76 -10.36 0.97
CA PHE A 34 -6.68 -9.86 -0.05
C PHE A 34 -6.95 -10.93 -1.12
N GLU A 35 -8.20 -10.99 -1.61
CA GLU A 35 -8.55 -11.89 -2.72
C GLU A 35 -7.90 -11.43 -4.03
N ASN A 36 -7.44 -12.38 -4.84
CA ASN A 36 -6.80 -12.14 -6.14
C ASN A 36 -5.59 -11.17 -6.11
N CYS A 37 -4.90 -11.04 -4.98
CA CYS A 37 -3.75 -10.14 -4.86
C CYS A 37 -2.42 -10.89 -5.09
N GLY A 38 -1.70 -10.55 -6.16
CA GLY A 38 -0.38 -11.08 -6.47
C GLY A 38 0.78 -10.33 -5.82
N ALA A 39 0.61 -9.03 -5.54
CA ALA A 39 1.60 -8.22 -4.86
C ALA A 39 0.97 -7.00 -4.17
N LEU A 40 1.64 -6.49 -3.13
CA LEU A 40 1.31 -5.22 -2.51
C LEU A 40 2.40 -4.19 -2.77
N PHE A 41 1.98 -2.95 -2.93
CA PHE A 41 2.86 -1.78 -3.01
C PHE A 41 2.41 -0.77 -1.96
N VAL A 42 3.36 -0.03 -1.41
CA VAL A 42 3.09 1.11 -0.54
C VAL A 42 3.52 2.38 -1.24
N GLU A 43 2.67 3.39 -1.20
CA GLU A 43 3.05 4.78 -1.45
C GLU A 43 3.03 5.56 -0.13
N ILE A 44 4.10 6.30 0.13
CA ILE A 44 4.21 7.18 1.29
C ILE A 44 4.04 8.61 0.79
N TRP A 45 3.07 9.30 1.36
CA TRP A 45 2.74 10.68 1.04
C TRP A 45 2.97 11.57 2.26
N GLU A 46 3.60 12.72 2.06
CA GLU A 46 3.82 13.73 3.10
C GLU A 46 3.53 15.13 2.52
N ASP A 47 2.75 15.91 3.27
CA ASP A 47 2.39 17.29 2.93
C ASP A 47 1.80 17.50 1.52
N GLY A 48 1.10 16.46 1.02
CA GLY A 48 0.40 16.46 -0.26
C GLY A 48 1.24 15.96 -1.45
N GLU A 49 2.49 15.59 -1.21
CA GLU A 49 3.40 15.04 -2.22
C GLU A 49 3.77 13.60 -1.91
N LYS A 50 3.94 12.78 -2.95
CA LYS A 50 4.46 11.42 -2.80
C LYS A 50 5.96 11.49 -2.54
N THR A 51 6.41 10.95 -1.42
CA THR A 51 7.82 10.97 -1.01
C THR A 51 8.54 9.67 -1.27
N ASP A 52 7.82 8.54 -1.29
CA ASP A 52 8.42 7.21 -1.51
C ASP A 52 7.38 6.22 -2.05
N ASP A 53 7.84 5.19 -2.76
CA ASP A 53 7.04 4.01 -3.09
C ASP A 53 7.90 2.76 -3.28
N TYR A 54 7.39 1.63 -2.79
CA TYR A 54 8.07 0.35 -2.92
C TYR A 54 7.10 -0.81 -2.78
N ARG A 55 7.56 -2.00 -3.17
CA ARG A 55 6.82 -3.26 -3.02
C ARG A 55 6.96 -3.77 -1.59
N LEU A 56 5.85 -4.19 -0.98
CA LEU A 56 5.85 -4.89 0.32
C LEU A 56 6.22 -6.36 0.15
N GLU A 57 7.01 -6.90 1.09
CA GLU A 57 7.51 -8.28 1.12
C GLU A 57 6.58 -9.26 1.85
#